data_AF-A0A3A9KIV1-F1
#
_entry.id   AF-A0A3A9KIV1-F1
#
_cell.length_a   1.000
_cell.length_b   1.000
_cell.length_c   1.000
_cell.angle_alpha   90.00
_cell.angle_beta   90.00
_cell.angle_gamma   90.00
#
_symmetry.space_group_name_H-M   'P 1'
#
loop_
_entity.id
_entity.type
_entity.pdbx_description
1 polymer ?
#
loop_
_entity_poly.entity_id
_entity_poly.type
_entity_poly.pdbx_seq_one_letter_code
_entity_poly.pdbx_strand_id
1 'polypeptide(L)'
;MSFKQTATDILKHVGGESNVIHLGHCSTRLRFTLVDDSKVNIEELKKVNGVIDIVNKAQFQVIIGNDVNEVYNELQKLGNFGNDKSNSKVTNKGKRKMGAIFLDFLVSVFQPLIPPMAGAGVLKSILLLLSVLNLIDENGQTYIILNNISGAVFYFLPIFVAITTAQKLKVNHLVAAAAMSILLFPNMTILLAEGASLFSIPLTNVNYASQVFPSILGVIFYAYMERFFTKVSPKPIRVFFVPMMALLLTVPMTLLFIGPIGFQLGTLLTNGILSIYGTTGWIAVGLLAAGLPFMIATGMHKALTPYAINSVTSLGKEMLFLPALLAHNMSQSAACFAVALRTKDTILKSTAVASGISALFGISEPALYGITLQRKRVLIGVVISCLIGGLSLGILGVAGSVIVSPSVASISMFVDPANSKNFIFALVGLLISLIVSFGITFISWKDDKQQTKDPINKKATSTVGTINIKQPIEGKVIPLSEVSDDVFSTKVMGEGIAVIPSTGELYAPVGGEIKMVFNTNHALGLEIANGIELLFHIGIDTVQLGGKYFESHVKIGDKVKAGDLLVKFDLNKIVEEGYDPTTITVVTNKDQFTVKVADSKAVNNNEALMLVTAVEN
;
A
#
# COMPACT_ATOMS: atom_id res chain seq x y z
N MET A 1 -15.41 22.92 -30.55
CA MET A 1 -15.67 21.64 -29.87
C MET A 1 -15.28 21.79 -28.40
N SER A 2 -16.14 21.38 -27.46
CA SER A 2 -15.82 21.36 -26.03
C SER A 2 -15.37 19.96 -25.63
N PHE A 3 -14.07 19.76 -25.38
CA PHE A 3 -13.50 18.44 -25.08
C PHE A 3 -14.13 17.78 -23.84
N LYS A 4 -14.56 18.59 -22.86
CA LYS A 4 -15.24 18.11 -21.66
C LYS A 4 -16.63 17.54 -21.96
N GLN A 5 -17.40 18.21 -22.82
CA GLN A 5 -18.71 17.72 -23.24
C GLN A 5 -18.55 16.45 -24.08
N THR A 6 -17.66 16.46 -25.07
CA THR A 6 -17.35 15.27 -25.87
C THR A 6 -16.94 14.08 -25.00
N ALA A 7 -16.06 14.28 -24.01
CA ALA A 7 -15.66 13.23 -23.07
C ALA A 7 -16.84 12.69 -22.25
N THR A 8 -17.71 13.58 -21.77
CA THR A 8 -18.89 13.21 -20.96
C THR A 8 -19.90 12.42 -21.79
N ASP A 9 -20.15 12.87 -23.03
CA ASP A 9 -21.08 12.23 -23.95
C ASP A 9 -20.54 10.86 -24.41
N ILE A 10 -19.25 10.77 -24.73
CA ILE A 10 -18.61 9.48 -25.05
C ILE A 10 -18.75 8.51 -23.87
N LEU A 11 -18.41 8.94 -22.65
CA LEU A 11 -18.49 8.08 -21.46
C LEU A 11 -19.93 7.59 -21.21
N LYS A 12 -20.91 8.48 -21.38
CA LYS A 12 -22.33 8.14 -21.25
C LYS A 12 -22.74 7.07 -22.26
N HIS A 13 -22.35 7.23 -23.53
CA HIS A 13 -22.81 6.35 -24.60
C HIS A 13 -22.00 5.05 -24.75
N VAL A 14 -20.83 4.92 -24.12
CA VAL A 14 -20.12 3.63 -23.98
C VAL A 14 -20.64 2.78 -22.81
N GLY A 15 -21.69 3.21 -22.12
CA GLY A 15 -22.29 2.47 -21.00
C GLY A 15 -21.83 2.93 -19.61
N GLY A 16 -21.19 4.09 -19.50
CA GLY A 16 -20.73 4.67 -18.22
C GLY A 16 -19.36 4.15 -17.78
N GLU A 17 -18.88 4.66 -16.65
CA GLU A 17 -17.56 4.28 -16.11
C GLU A 17 -17.47 2.78 -15.77
N SER A 18 -18.54 2.22 -15.22
CA SER A 18 -18.64 0.81 -14.85
C SER A 18 -18.54 -0.15 -16.04
N ASN A 19 -18.79 0.33 -17.27
CA ASN A 19 -18.63 -0.50 -18.47
C ASN A 19 -17.20 -0.43 -19.05
N VAL A 20 -16.30 0.39 -18.51
CA VAL A 20 -14.95 0.59 -19.06
C VAL A 20 -13.90 -0.04 -18.14
N ILE A 21 -13.36 -1.18 -18.55
CA ILE A 21 -12.28 -1.89 -17.84
C ILE A 21 -10.95 -1.14 -17.99
N HIS A 22 -10.65 -0.70 -19.21
CA HIS A 22 -9.41 0.01 -19.52
C HIS A 22 -9.66 1.01 -20.63
N LEU A 23 -9.17 2.23 -20.43
CA LEU A 23 -9.16 3.28 -21.44
C LEU A 23 -7.72 3.56 -21.85
N GLY A 24 -7.41 3.30 -23.12
CA GLY A 24 -6.18 3.72 -23.77
C GLY A 24 -6.48 4.69 -24.90
N HIS A 25 -5.43 5.22 -25.51
CA HIS A 25 -5.57 5.99 -26.73
C HIS A 25 -4.35 5.82 -27.63
N CYS A 26 -4.53 6.06 -28.93
CA CYS A 26 -3.43 6.27 -29.87
C CYS A 26 -3.49 7.71 -30.41
N SER A 27 -2.84 7.98 -31.54
CA SER A 27 -2.83 9.30 -32.17
C SER A 27 -4.20 9.80 -32.62
N THR A 28 -5.09 8.89 -33.05
CA THR A 28 -6.37 9.26 -33.70
C THR A 28 -7.61 8.58 -33.10
N ARG A 29 -7.43 7.68 -32.13
CA ARG A 29 -8.53 6.87 -31.57
C ARG A 29 -8.42 6.71 -30.07
N LEU A 30 -9.56 6.76 -29.40
CA LEU A 30 -9.75 6.21 -28.07
C LEU A 30 -9.96 4.71 -28.18
N ARG A 31 -9.40 3.94 -27.25
CA ARG A 31 -9.47 2.49 -27.21
C ARG A 31 -10.06 2.06 -25.88
N PHE A 32 -11.26 1.51 -25.93
CA PHE A 32 -11.96 1.01 -24.77
C PHE A 32 -11.85 -0.51 -24.74
N THR A 33 -11.47 -1.03 -23.59
CA THR A 33 -11.77 -2.40 -23.20
C THR A 33 -13.03 -2.33 -22.35
N LEU A 34 -14.12 -2.88 -22.85
CA LEU A 34 -15.43 -2.78 -22.20
C LEU A 34 -15.78 -4.10 -21.48
N VAL A 35 -16.62 -4.00 -20.44
CA VAL A 35 -17.19 -5.17 -19.76
C VAL A 35 -18.23 -5.83 -20.66
N ASP A 36 -19.07 -5.02 -21.31
CA ASP A 36 -20.15 -5.47 -22.17
C ASP A 36 -20.33 -4.53 -23.37
N ASP A 37 -20.03 -5.02 -24.57
CA ASP A 37 -20.16 -4.28 -25.82
C ASP A 37 -21.64 -3.99 -26.18
N SER A 38 -22.61 -4.71 -25.60
CA SER A 38 -24.04 -4.51 -25.89
C SER A 38 -24.63 -3.26 -25.22
N LYS A 39 -23.98 -2.75 -24.16
CA LYS A 39 -24.36 -1.50 -23.47
C LYS A 39 -23.96 -0.24 -24.24
N VAL A 40 -23.23 -0.40 -25.33
CA VAL A 40 -22.73 0.69 -26.14
C VAL A 40 -23.81 1.17 -27.11
N ASN A 41 -24.15 2.45 -27.03
CA ASN A 41 -25.04 3.08 -28.00
C ASN A 41 -24.24 3.66 -29.17
N ILE A 42 -23.98 2.81 -30.18
CA ILE A 42 -23.17 3.15 -31.36
C ILE A 42 -23.81 4.29 -32.18
N GLU A 43 -25.13 4.28 -32.34
CA GLU A 43 -25.87 5.29 -33.11
C GLU A 43 -25.77 6.68 -32.48
N GLU A 44 -25.86 6.77 -31.15
CA GLU A 44 -25.70 8.04 -30.44
C GLU A 44 -24.23 8.48 -30.37
N LEU A 45 -23.28 7.55 -30.22
CA LEU A 45 -21.84 7.87 -30.24
C LEU A 45 -21.42 8.53 -31.56
N LYS A 46 -21.97 8.11 -32.70
CA LYS A 46 -21.68 8.73 -34.01
C LYS A 46 -22.19 10.17 -34.12
N LYS A 47 -23.17 10.56 -33.31
CA LYS A 47 -23.74 11.92 -33.27
C LYS A 47 -22.98 12.84 -32.33
N VAL A 48 -22.10 12.30 -31.47
CA VAL A 48 -21.30 13.11 -30.54
C VAL A 48 -20.33 13.98 -31.32
N ASN A 49 -20.33 15.28 -31.01
CA ASN A 49 -19.49 16.26 -31.69
C ASN A 49 -18.01 15.96 -31.46
N GLY A 50 -17.28 15.67 -32.55
CA GLY A 50 -15.87 15.27 -32.58
C GLY A 50 -15.61 13.77 -32.69
N VAL A 51 -16.65 12.94 -32.69
CA VAL A 51 -16.54 11.53 -33.11
C VAL A 51 -16.63 11.45 -34.63
N ILE A 52 -15.59 10.91 -35.25
CA ILE A 52 -15.48 10.74 -36.71
C ILE A 52 -16.09 9.40 -37.12
N ASP A 53 -15.76 8.34 -36.41
CA ASP A 53 -16.24 6.98 -36.69
C ASP A 53 -16.03 6.05 -35.48
N ILE A 54 -16.61 4.85 -35.54
CA ILE A 54 -16.53 3.83 -34.49
C ILE A 54 -16.15 2.49 -35.10
N VAL A 55 -15.18 1.81 -34.52
CA VAL A 55 -14.76 0.48 -34.94
C VAL A 55 -14.98 -0.51 -33.79
N ASN A 56 -15.85 -1.49 -34.01
CA ASN A 56 -16.11 -2.57 -33.06
C ASN A 56 -15.77 -3.94 -33.69
N LYS A 57 -14.52 -4.39 -33.55
CA LYS A 57 -14.06 -5.69 -34.08
C LYS A 57 -13.30 -6.53 -33.04
N ALA A 58 -12.18 -6.00 -32.55
CA ALA A 58 -11.32 -6.69 -31.56
C ALA A 58 -11.15 -5.88 -30.25
N GLN A 59 -11.30 -4.57 -30.34
CA GLN A 59 -11.35 -3.64 -29.23
C GLN A 59 -12.29 -2.51 -29.66
N PHE A 60 -13.14 -2.01 -28.76
CA PHE A 60 -14.06 -0.93 -29.07
C PHE A 60 -13.28 0.38 -29.24
N GLN A 61 -13.35 1.01 -30.41
CA GLN A 61 -12.58 2.21 -30.73
C GLN A 61 -13.47 3.34 -31.20
N VAL A 62 -13.25 4.52 -30.61
CA VAL A 62 -13.88 5.77 -31.03
C VAL A 62 -12.83 6.63 -31.72
N ILE A 63 -13.02 6.90 -33.02
CA ILE A 63 -12.12 7.72 -33.82
C ILE A 63 -12.45 9.19 -33.57
N ILE A 64 -11.53 9.94 -32.98
CA ILE A 64 -11.68 11.38 -32.69
C ILE A 64 -10.78 12.23 -33.61
N GLY A 65 -9.71 11.64 -34.15
CA GLY A 65 -8.72 12.35 -34.98
C GLY A 65 -7.68 13.07 -34.14
N ASN A 66 -7.29 14.29 -34.52
CA ASN A 66 -6.14 14.99 -33.93
C ASN A 66 -6.36 15.48 -32.48
N ASP A 67 -7.59 15.39 -31.95
CA ASP A 67 -8.00 15.91 -30.65
C ASP A 67 -8.16 14.82 -29.56
N VAL A 68 -7.70 13.60 -29.85
CA VAL A 68 -7.86 12.43 -28.95
C VAL A 68 -7.24 12.66 -27.58
N ASN A 69 -6.06 13.29 -27.51
CA ASN A 69 -5.36 13.49 -26.23
C ASN A 69 -6.15 14.42 -25.33
N GLU A 70 -6.72 15.48 -25.88
CA GLU A 70 -7.54 16.45 -25.18
C GLU A 70 -8.84 15.80 -24.66
N VAL A 71 -9.49 14.96 -25.47
CA VAL A 71 -10.69 14.20 -25.04
C VAL A 71 -10.34 13.11 -24.02
N TYR A 72 -9.23 12.39 -24.20
CA TYR A 72 -8.74 11.38 -23.26
C TYR A 72 -8.41 11.97 -21.88
N ASN A 73 -7.75 13.13 -21.85
CA ASN A 73 -7.43 13.82 -20.60
C ASN A 73 -8.69 14.30 -19.85
N GLU A 74 -9.75 14.67 -20.57
CA GLU A 74 -11.04 14.98 -19.93
C GLU A 74 -11.76 13.69 -19.49
N LEU A 75 -11.71 12.60 -20.26
CA LEU A 75 -12.21 11.29 -19.85
C LEU A 75 -11.54 10.79 -18.57
N GLN A 76 -10.21 10.87 -18.44
CA GLN A 76 -9.49 10.51 -17.22
C GLN A 76 -9.89 11.34 -15.98
N LYS A 77 -10.47 12.54 -16.16
CA LYS A 77 -10.99 13.33 -15.03
C LYS A 77 -12.39 12.88 -14.61
N LEU A 78 -13.11 12.18 -15.47
CA LEU A 78 -14.49 11.75 -15.27
C LEU A 78 -14.59 10.36 -14.62
N GLY A 79 -13.54 9.53 -14.70
CA GLY A 79 -13.52 8.19 -14.09
C GLY A 79 -12.10 7.59 -14.01
N ASN A 80 -11.97 6.45 -13.33
CA ASN A 80 -10.72 5.77 -13.03
C ASN A 80 -10.52 4.51 -13.90
N PHE A 81 -9.99 4.69 -15.11
CA PHE A 81 -9.99 3.67 -16.17
C PHE A 81 -8.71 2.82 -16.25
N GLY A 82 -8.29 2.23 -15.13
CA GLY A 82 -7.30 1.14 -15.13
C GLY A 82 -5.83 1.54 -15.29
N ASN A 83 -5.50 2.84 -15.26
CA ASN A 83 -4.15 3.33 -15.01
C ASN A 83 -4.20 4.37 -13.88
N ASP A 84 -3.39 4.15 -12.84
CA ASP A 84 -3.29 4.90 -11.57
C ASP A 84 -4.18 4.43 -10.41
N LYS A 85 -3.81 3.29 -9.80
CA LYS A 85 -3.97 3.14 -8.34
C LYS A 85 -2.98 4.04 -7.62
N SER A 86 -3.30 5.33 -7.46
CA SER A 86 -2.84 6.22 -6.37
C SER A 86 -2.92 7.70 -6.77
N ASN A 87 -3.96 8.39 -6.33
CA ASN A 87 -3.82 9.59 -5.49
C ASN A 87 -5.20 10.19 -5.21
N SER A 88 -5.70 9.95 -3.99
CA SER A 88 -6.72 10.79 -3.40
C SER A 88 -6.22 12.25 -3.39
N LYS A 89 -6.95 13.15 -4.04
CA LYS A 89 -6.75 14.59 -3.91
C LYS A 89 -6.96 15.00 -2.46
N VAL A 90 -5.88 15.20 -1.71
CA VAL A 90 -5.88 16.19 -0.63
C VAL A 90 -5.52 17.53 -1.26
N THR A 91 -6.51 18.22 -1.82
CA THR A 91 -6.40 19.64 -2.13
C THR A 91 -6.45 20.43 -0.83
N ASN A 92 -5.32 20.48 -0.12
CA ASN A 92 -5.10 21.53 0.85
C ASN A 92 -4.22 22.59 0.19
N LYS A 93 -4.84 23.68 -0.28
CA LYS A 93 -4.18 24.90 -0.80
C LYS A 93 -3.52 25.68 0.35
N GLY A 94 -2.72 25.00 1.17
CA GLY A 94 -1.72 25.65 2.02
C GLY A 94 -0.37 25.59 1.30
N LYS A 95 0.43 26.65 1.36
CA LYS A 95 1.81 26.65 0.85
C LYS A 95 2.60 25.51 1.49
N ARG A 96 2.64 24.33 0.86
CA ARG A 96 3.43 23.19 1.35
C ARG A 96 4.89 23.63 1.37
N LYS A 97 5.56 23.48 2.52
CA LYS A 97 7.00 23.74 2.65
C LYS A 97 7.75 22.93 1.58
N MET A 98 8.76 23.52 0.95
CA MET A 98 9.50 22.92 -0.17
C MET A 98 10.06 21.52 0.17
N GLY A 99 10.49 21.31 1.42
CA GLY A 99 10.94 19.99 1.90
C GLY A 99 9.85 18.91 1.90
N ALA A 100 8.58 19.26 2.17
CA ALA A 100 7.48 18.30 2.13
C ALA A 100 7.14 17.86 0.70
N ILE A 101 7.31 18.76 -0.28
CA ILE A 101 7.13 18.44 -1.70
C ILE A 101 8.25 17.51 -2.19
N PHE A 102 9.50 17.79 -1.78
CA PHE A 102 10.63 16.93 -2.11
C PHE A 102 10.51 15.52 -1.51
N LEU A 103 10.08 15.44 -0.24
CA LEU A 103 9.85 14.15 0.42
C LEU A 103 8.72 13.36 -0.26
N ASP A 104 7.59 14.01 -0.55
CA ASP A 104 6.47 13.39 -1.28
C ASP A 104 6.90 12.85 -2.66
N PHE A 105 7.77 13.60 -3.35
CA PHE A 105 8.36 13.15 -4.61
C PHE A 105 9.21 11.88 -4.41
N LEU A 106 10.15 11.87 -3.47
CA LEU A 106 10.97 10.68 -3.20
C LEU A 106 10.12 9.46 -2.82
N VAL A 107 9.16 9.64 -1.91
CA VAL A 107 8.26 8.54 -1.50
C VAL A 107 7.50 7.99 -2.70
N SER A 108 7.00 8.86 -3.58
CA SER A 108 6.26 8.44 -4.78
C SER A 108 7.14 7.69 -5.79
N VAL A 109 8.42 8.05 -5.91
CA VAL A 109 9.37 7.41 -6.84
C VAL A 109 9.79 6.02 -6.33
N PHE A 110 10.05 5.90 -5.02
CA PHE A 110 10.61 4.66 -4.45
C PHE A 110 9.56 3.64 -4.02
N GLN A 111 8.36 4.06 -3.62
CA GLN A 111 7.35 3.15 -3.10
C GLN A 111 6.93 2.04 -4.11
N PRO A 112 6.69 2.35 -5.40
CA PRO A 112 6.37 1.30 -6.37
C PRO A 112 7.53 0.32 -6.64
N LEU A 113 8.76 0.68 -6.26
CA LEU A 113 9.96 -0.15 -6.43
C LEU A 113 10.16 -1.16 -5.29
N ILE A 114 9.45 -0.99 -4.17
CA ILE A 114 9.61 -1.86 -3.00
C ILE A 114 9.30 -3.33 -3.32
N PRO A 115 8.17 -3.71 -3.96
CA PRO A 115 7.87 -5.12 -4.24
C PRO A 115 8.92 -5.84 -5.10
N PRO A 116 9.36 -5.31 -6.27
CA PRO A 116 10.39 -5.99 -7.05
C PRO A 116 11.73 -6.07 -6.31
N MET A 117 12.13 -5.00 -5.61
CA MET A 117 13.35 -5.01 -4.79
C MET A 117 13.27 -6.02 -3.64
N ALA A 118 12.11 -6.17 -3.00
CA ALA A 118 11.91 -7.14 -1.93
C ALA A 118 12.04 -8.57 -2.45
N GLY A 119 11.35 -8.92 -3.55
CA GLY A 119 11.44 -10.25 -4.16
C GLY A 119 12.88 -10.60 -4.57
N ALA A 120 13.55 -9.68 -5.25
CA ALA A 120 14.95 -9.84 -5.64
C ALA A 120 15.88 -9.97 -4.44
N GLY A 121 15.76 -9.09 -3.45
CA GLY A 121 16.64 -9.06 -2.30
C GLY A 121 16.46 -10.28 -1.38
N VAL A 122 15.22 -10.77 -1.16
CA VAL A 122 14.98 -12.03 -0.42
C VAL A 122 15.61 -13.21 -1.16
N LEU A 123 15.38 -13.34 -2.47
CA LEU A 123 15.98 -14.41 -3.27
C LEU A 123 17.51 -14.39 -3.16
N LYS A 124 18.13 -13.21 -3.35
CA LYS A 124 19.59 -13.05 -3.23
C LYS A 124 20.09 -13.42 -1.83
N SER A 125 19.37 -13.02 -0.80
CA SER A 125 19.71 -13.32 0.60
C SER A 125 19.64 -14.84 0.85
N ILE A 126 18.62 -15.54 0.36
CA ILE A 126 18.49 -17.00 0.51
C ILE A 126 19.63 -17.71 -0.22
N LEU A 127 19.94 -17.33 -1.46
CA LEU A 127 21.04 -17.92 -2.23
C LEU A 127 22.37 -17.77 -1.51
N LEU A 128 22.65 -16.57 -0.98
CA LEU A 128 23.87 -16.30 -0.22
C LEU A 128 23.97 -17.18 1.04
N LEU A 129 22.84 -17.44 1.72
CA LEU A 129 22.81 -18.36 2.85
C LEU A 129 23.08 -19.81 2.43
N LEU A 130 22.42 -20.28 1.37
CA LEU A 130 22.59 -21.65 0.87
C LEU A 130 24.03 -21.90 0.41
N SER A 131 24.67 -20.90 -0.20
CA SER A 131 26.08 -20.94 -0.55
C SER A 131 26.97 -21.07 0.69
N VAL A 132 26.78 -20.23 1.72
CA VAL A 132 27.59 -20.29 2.95
C VAL A 132 27.36 -21.58 3.76
N LEU A 133 26.16 -22.17 3.69
CA LEU A 133 25.87 -23.48 4.29
C LEU A 133 26.42 -24.66 3.46
N ASN A 134 27.12 -24.40 2.35
CA ASN A 134 27.61 -25.39 1.40
C ASN A 134 26.50 -26.30 0.82
N LEU A 135 25.26 -25.80 0.77
CA LEU A 135 24.13 -26.52 0.17
C LEU A 135 24.05 -26.31 -1.35
N ILE A 136 24.62 -25.22 -1.85
CA ILE A 136 24.72 -24.89 -3.27
C ILE A 136 26.13 -24.39 -3.56
N ASP A 137 26.75 -24.88 -4.64
CA ASP A 137 28.03 -24.37 -5.14
C ASP A 137 27.84 -22.98 -5.76
N GLU A 138 28.58 -21.99 -5.26
CA GLU A 138 28.56 -20.60 -5.75
C GLU A 138 29.11 -20.46 -7.17
N ASN A 139 29.93 -21.42 -7.62
CA ASN A 139 30.44 -21.47 -8.99
C ASN A 139 29.53 -22.27 -9.92
N GLY A 140 28.53 -22.96 -9.37
CA GLY A 140 27.56 -23.73 -10.11
C GLY A 140 26.67 -22.83 -10.98
N GLN A 141 26.38 -23.27 -12.21
CA GLN A 141 25.54 -22.52 -13.15
C GLN A 141 24.16 -22.17 -12.55
N THR A 142 23.57 -23.08 -11.76
CA THR A 142 22.29 -22.84 -11.07
C THR A 142 22.36 -21.64 -10.14
N TYR A 143 23.41 -21.54 -9.31
CA TYR A 143 23.59 -20.40 -8.41
C TYR A 143 23.78 -19.11 -9.21
N ILE A 144 24.64 -19.13 -10.22
CA ILE A 144 24.93 -17.96 -11.06
C ILE A 144 23.66 -17.45 -11.74
N ILE A 145 22.83 -18.34 -12.31
CA ILE A 145 21.57 -17.98 -12.95
C ILE A 145 20.59 -17.37 -11.93
N LEU A 146 20.38 -18.02 -10.77
CA LEU A 146 19.47 -17.52 -9.74
C LEU A 146 19.96 -16.20 -9.13
N ASN A 147 21.26 -16.04 -8.93
CA ASN A 147 21.87 -14.80 -8.46
C ASN A 147 21.70 -13.69 -9.50
N ASN A 148 21.85 -13.99 -10.80
CA ASN A 148 21.60 -13.02 -11.87
C ASN A 148 20.12 -12.63 -11.99
N ILE A 149 19.17 -13.55 -11.78
CA ILE A 149 17.74 -13.23 -11.71
C ILE A 149 17.48 -12.19 -10.61
N SER A 150 18.06 -12.41 -9.43
CA SER A 150 17.95 -11.44 -8.33
C SER A 150 18.69 -10.12 -8.61
N GLY A 151 19.87 -10.19 -9.24
CA GLY A 151 20.71 -9.04 -9.55
C GLY A 151 20.12 -8.13 -10.62
N ALA A 152 19.35 -8.68 -11.57
CA ALA A 152 18.75 -7.93 -12.67
C ALA A 152 17.86 -6.78 -12.18
N VAL A 153 17.09 -6.98 -11.10
CA VAL A 153 16.22 -5.92 -10.55
C VAL A 153 17.02 -4.71 -10.08
N PHE A 154 18.16 -4.94 -9.43
CA PHE A 154 19.05 -3.88 -8.97
C PHE A 154 19.83 -3.26 -10.14
N TYR A 155 20.32 -4.08 -11.06
CA TYR A 155 21.05 -3.62 -12.24
C TYR A 155 20.21 -2.66 -13.09
N PHE A 156 18.95 -3.01 -13.36
CA PHE A 156 17.99 -2.20 -14.14
C PHE A 156 17.20 -1.18 -13.31
N LEU A 157 17.58 -0.95 -12.05
CA LEU A 157 16.97 0.07 -11.19
C LEU A 157 16.88 1.47 -11.84
N PRO A 158 17.88 1.96 -12.61
CA PRO A 158 17.76 3.19 -13.37
C PRO A 158 16.51 3.27 -14.26
N ILE A 159 16.08 2.16 -14.87
CA ILE A 159 14.92 2.11 -15.77
C ILE A 159 13.62 2.09 -14.96
N PHE A 160 13.56 1.29 -13.88
CA PHE A 160 12.38 1.27 -13.02
C PHE A 160 12.13 2.63 -12.36
N VAL A 161 13.20 3.29 -11.90
CA VAL A 161 13.16 4.66 -11.38
C VAL A 161 12.69 5.65 -12.45
N ALA A 162 13.11 5.47 -13.71
CA ALA A 162 12.65 6.33 -14.79
C ALA A 162 11.13 6.23 -14.99
N ILE A 163 10.59 5.01 -14.94
CA ILE A 163 9.14 4.74 -15.04
C ILE A 163 8.39 5.41 -13.88
N THR A 164 8.80 5.16 -12.63
CA THR A 164 8.09 5.69 -11.45
C THR A 164 8.21 7.22 -11.34
N THR A 165 9.35 7.79 -11.75
CA THR A 165 9.54 9.24 -11.85
C THR A 165 8.64 9.85 -12.91
N ALA A 166 8.52 9.22 -14.08
CA ALA A 166 7.66 9.69 -15.16
C ALA A 166 6.17 9.63 -14.77
N GLN A 167 5.75 8.57 -14.07
CA GLN A 167 4.41 8.46 -13.49
C GLN A 167 4.13 9.61 -12.52
N LYS A 168 5.07 9.90 -11.59
CA LYS A 168 4.93 11.04 -10.67
C LYS A 168 4.83 12.39 -11.39
N LEU A 169 5.58 12.56 -12.47
CA LEU A 169 5.60 13.80 -13.27
C LEU A 169 4.49 13.86 -14.34
N LYS A 170 3.68 12.82 -14.50
CA LYS A 170 2.59 12.71 -15.47
C LYS A 170 3.06 12.92 -16.91
N VAL A 171 4.11 12.19 -17.26
CA VAL A 171 4.77 12.20 -18.58
C VAL A 171 4.89 10.77 -19.08
N ASN A 172 5.15 10.57 -20.37
CA ASN A 172 5.12 9.22 -20.94
C ASN A 172 6.22 8.32 -20.35
N HIS A 173 5.83 7.35 -19.53
CA HIS A 173 6.75 6.50 -18.80
C HIS A 173 7.54 5.53 -19.67
N LEU A 174 7.01 5.13 -20.84
CA LEU A 174 7.74 4.28 -21.78
C LEU A 174 8.83 5.06 -22.52
N VAL A 175 8.56 6.32 -22.87
CA VAL A 175 9.56 7.18 -23.50
C VAL A 175 10.64 7.58 -22.47
N ALA A 176 10.25 7.84 -21.22
CA ALA A 176 11.20 8.06 -20.13
C ALA A 176 12.10 6.84 -19.88
N ALA A 177 11.52 5.64 -19.87
CA ALA A 177 12.28 4.39 -19.77
C ALA A 177 13.26 4.25 -20.94
N ALA A 178 12.79 4.43 -22.18
CA ALA A 178 13.63 4.40 -23.38
C ALA A 178 14.78 5.42 -23.33
N ALA A 179 14.51 6.64 -22.84
CA ALA A 179 15.51 7.68 -22.67
C ALA A 179 16.62 7.26 -21.71
N MET A 180 16.27 6.63 -20.57
CA MET A 180 17.24 6.25 -19.54
C MET A 180 17.90 4.89 -19.82
N SER A 181 17.32 4.04 -20.67
CA SER A 181 17.93 2.76 -21.09
C SER A 181 19.31 2.93 -21.73
N ILE A 182 19.59 4.09 -22.35
CA ILE A 182 20.90 4.39 -22.93
C ILE A 182 22.05 4.33 -21.91
N LEU A 183 21.76 4.62 -20.64
CA LEU A 183 22.72 4.56 -19.54
C LEU A 183 23.20 3.14 -19.26
N LEU A 184 22.41 2.13 -19.64
CA LEU A 184 22.70 0.71 -19.46
C LEU A 184 22.86 -0.03 -20.80
N PHE A 185 22.81 0.68 -21.93
CA PHE A 185 22.89 0.04 -23.23
C PHE A 185 24.30 -0.52 -23.45
N PRO A 186 24.49 -1.82 -23.70
CA PRO A 186 25.81 -2.45 -23.71
C PRO A 186 26.82 -1.75 -24.63
N ASN A 187 26.42 -1.42 -25.85
CA ASN A 187 27.31 -0.73 -26.80
C ASN A 187 27.70 0.67 -26.30
N MET A 188 26.82 1.37 -25.58
CA MET A 188 27.18 2.65 -24.96
C MET A 188 28.13 2.48 -23.78
N THR A 189 27.93 1.45 -22.95
CA THR A 189 28.85 1.17 -21.83
C THR A 189 30.27 0.86 -22.32
N ILE A 190 30.38 0.11 -23.42
CA ILE A 190 31.67 -0.18 -24.07
C ILE A 190 32.28 1.12 -24.63
N LEU A 191 31.49 1.90 -25.37
CA LEU A 191 31.97 3.15 -25.97
C LEU A 191 32.44 4.16 -24.91
N LEU A 192 31.72 4.28 -23.78
CA LEU A 192 32.12 5.11 -22.65
C LEU A 192 33.44 4.63 -22.03
N ALA A 193 33.66 3.31 -21.94
CA ALA A 193 34.91 2.75 -21.45
C ALA A 193 36.10 3.02 -22.39
N GLU A 194 35.87 3.12 -23.69
CA GLU A 194 36.88 3.42 -24.72
C GLU A 194 37.17 4.93 -24.87
N GLY A 195 36.48 5.81 -24.11
CA GLY A 195 36.69 7.25 -24.17
C GLY A 195 35.83 7.97 -25.21
N ALA A 196 34.53 7.67 -25.23
CA ALA A 196 33.54 8.31 -26.10
C ALA A 196 33.59 9.85 -26.04
N SER A 197 33.29 10.48 -27.18
CA SER A 197 32.96 11.91 -27.23
C SER A 197 31.67 12.14 -28.01
N LEU A 198 30.95 13.19 -27.63
CA LEU A 198 29.75 13.63 -28.32
C LEU A 198 29.89 15.13 -28.62
N PHE A 199 29.75 15.53 -29.89
CA PHE A 199 30.02 16.90 -30.34
C PHE A 199 31.42 17.42 -29.95
N SER A 200 32.43 16.53 -30.00
CA SER A 200 33.81 16.80 -29.55
C SER A 200 33.94 17.10 -28.04
N ILE A 201 32.90 16.88 -27.25
CA ILE A 201 32.93 16.95 -25.79
C ILE A 201 33.13 15.53 -25.25
N PRO A 202 34.16 15.27 -24.43
CA PRO A 202 34.39 13.94 -23.87
C PRO A 202 33.26 13.55 -22.91
N LEU A 203 32.79 12.31 -23.01
CA LEU A 203 31.81 11.75 -22.08
C LEU A 203 32.53 11.13 -20.88
N THR A 204 31.98 11.32 -19.68
CA THR A 204 32.53 10.70 -18.47
C THR A 204 32.18 9.21 -18.45
N ASN A 205 33.18 8.35 -18.27
CA ASN A 205 32.96 6.93 -18.05
C ASN A 205 32.37 6.71 -16.64
N VAL A 206 31.06 6.49 -16.57
CA VAL A 206 30.31 6.29 -15.33
C VAL A 206 29.57 4.97 -15.40
N ASN A 207 29.68 4.16 -14.34
CA ASN A 207 28.85 2.97 -14.18
C ASN A 207 27.48 3.37 -13.64
N TYR A 208 26.49 3.39 -14.53
CA TYR A 208 25.11 3.76 -14.20
C TYR A 208 24.28 2.60 -13.63
N ALA A 209 24.80 1.36 -13.58
CA ALA A 209 24.08 0.24 -12.98
C ALA A 209 23.72 0.54 -11.52
N SER A 210 22.49 0.22 -11.12
CA SER A 210 21.93 0.51 -9.79
C SER A 210 21.86 2.00 -9.40
N GLN A 211 22.15 2.94 -10.30
CA GLN A 211 22.13 4.37 -9.98
C GLN A 211 20.75 5.00 -10.14
N VAL A 212 20.25 5.64 -9.09
CA VAL A 212 18.89 6.21 -9.07
C VAL A 212 18.85 7.68 -9.50
N PHE A 213 19.82 8.49 -9.05
CA PHE A 213 19.83 9.94 -9.28
C PHE A 213 20.02 10.35 -10.75
N PRO A 214 20.92 9.72 -11.54
CA PRO A 214 21.01 9.98 -12.98
C PRO A 214 19.66 9.88 -13.68
N SER A 215 18.89 8.82 -13.41
CA SER A 215 17.57 8.62 -14.02
C SER A 215 16.53 9.60 -13.52
N ILE A 216 16.48 9.89 -12.21
CA ILE A 216 15.54 10.87 -11.65
C ILE A 216 15.72 12.23 -12.35
N LEU A 217 16.95 12.71 -12.42
CA LEU A 217 17.25 14.01 -13.02
C LEU A 217 17.03 14.01 -14.54
N GLY A 218 17.43 12.92 -15.22
CA GLY A 218 17.18 12.74 -16.65
C GLY A 218 15.69 12.77 -16.98
N VAL A 219 14.85 12.13 -16.16
CA VAL A 219 13.40 12.14 -16.35
C VAL A 219 12.75 13.47 -15.97
N ILE A 220 13.29 14.20 -14.99
CA ILE A 220 12.85 15.58 -14.70
C ILE A 220 13.11 16.48 -15.93
N PHE A 221 14.27 16.35 -16.56
CA PHE A 221 14.58 17.09 -17.78
C PHE A 221 13.71 16.65 -18.96
N TYR A 222 13.52 15.34 -19.14
CA TYR A 222 12.59 14.78 -20.12
C TYR A 222 11.18 15.33 -19.95
N ALA A 223 10.68 15.43 -18.71
CA ALA A 223 9.35 15.96 -18.43
C ALA A 223 9.18 17.40 -18.91
N TYR A 224 10.23 18.22 -18.79
CA TYR A 224 10.23 19.57 -19.34
C TYR A 224 10.25 19.54 -20.88
N MET A 225 11.08 18.69 -21.50
CA MET A 225 11.16 18.53 -22.95
C MET A 225 9.85 18.04 -23.58
N GLU A 226 9.21 17.00 -23.02
CA GLU A 226 7.96 16.46 -23.54
C GLU A 226 6.86 17.53 -23.55
N ARG A 227 6.71 18.28 -22.45
CA ARG A 227 5.72 19.36 -22.34
C ARG A 227 6.01 20.49 -23.33
N PHE A 228 7.28 20.85 -23.49
CA PHE A 228 7.69 21.87 -24.45
C PHE A 228 7.37 21.45 -25.90
N PHE A 229 7.81 20.27 -26.32
CA PHE A 229 7.55 19.80 -27.68
C PHE A 229 6.08 19.54 -27.92
N THR A 230 5.32 19.07 -26.93
CA THR A 230 3.85 18.93 -27.06
C THR A 230 3.20 20.27 -27.38
N LYS A 231 3.66 21.35 -26.76
CA LYS A 231 3.15 22.72 -26.99
C LYS A 231 3.51 23.25 -28.38
N VAL A 232 4.72 22.98 -28.87
CA VAL A 232 5.23 23.50 -30.16
C VAL A 232 4.79 22.66 -31.36
N SER A 233 4.54 21.36 -31.16
CA SER A 233 4.31 20.43 -32.27
C SER A 233 2.94 20.56 -32.91
N PRO A 234 2.86 20.60 -34.26
CA PRO A 234 1.60 20.46 -34.99
C PRO A 234 0.91 19.13 -34.66
N LYS A 235 -0.42 19.17 -34.46
CA LYS A 235 -1.19 18.00 -34.02
C LYS A 235 -0.98 16.73 -34.87
N PRO A 236 -0.92 16.78 -36.22
CA PRO A 236 -0.80 15.56 -37.04
C PRO A 236 0.49 14.76 -36.82
N ILE A 237 1.59 15.45 -36.51
CA ILE A 237 2.92 14.81 -36.35
C ILE A 237 3.32 14.61 -34.89
N ARG A 238 2.55 15.18 -33.95
CA ARG A 238 2.87 15.22 -32.52
C ARG A 238 3.18 13.85 -31.94
N VAL A 239 2.48 12.80 -32.38
CA VAL A 239 2.61 11.45 -31.82
C VAL A 239 4.02 10.87 -31.94
N PHE A 240 4.74 11.15 -33.04
CA PHE A 240 6.10 10.65 -33.25
C PHE A 240 7.13 11.75 -33.05
N PHE A 241 6.78 13.01 -33.36
CA PHE A 241 7.70 14.13 -33.24
C PHE A 241 8.05 14.46 -31.79
N VAL A 242 7.07 14.43 -30.88
CA VAL A 242 7.32 14.75 -29.46
C VAL A 242 8.27 13.72 -28.82
N PRO A 243 8.03 12.41 -28.89
CA PRO A 243 8.97 11.42 -28.35
C PRO A 243 10.35 11.50 -29.01
N MET A 244 10.41 11.65 -30.34
CA MET A 244 11.68 11.76 -31.08
C MET A 244 12.52 12.93 -30.59
N MET A 245 11.94 14.13 -30.53
CA MET A 245 12.65 15.33 -30.11
C MET A 245 13.01 15.31 -28.63
N ALA A 246 12.11 14.77 -27.78
CA ALA A 246 12.39 14.62 -26.38
C ALA A 246 13.57 13.66 -26.14
N LEU A 247 13.67 12.55 -26.88
CA LEU A 247 14.84 11.66 -26.82
C LEU A 247 16.10 12.34 -27.36
N LEU A 248 16.00 12.98 -28.53
CA LEU A 248 17.13 13.64 -29.20
C LEU A 248 17.80 14.71 -28.33
N LEU A 249 17.05 15.39 -27.46
CA LEU A 249 17.63 16.37 -26.54
C LEU A 249 17.92 15.79 -25.15
N THR A 250 17.04 14.96 -24.60
CA THR A 250 17.22 14.41 -23.25
C THR A 250 18.43 13.49 -23.18
N VAL A 251 18.61 12.60 -24.16
CA VAL A 251 19.67 11.58 -24.09
C VAL A 251 21.08 12.21 -24.15
N PRO A 252 21.43 13.04 -25.15
CA PRO A 252 22.72 13.74 -25.16
C PRO A 252 22.98 14.56 -23.91
N MET A 253 21.97 15.31 -23.46
CA MET A 253 22.07 16.14 -22.25
C MET A 253 22.31 15.30 -20.99
N THR A 254 21.72 14.10 -20.96
CA THR A 254 21.91 13.16 -19.86
C THR A 254 23.31 12.56 -19.87
N LEU A 255 23.83 12.14 -21.02
CA LEU A 255 25.17 11.59 -21.10
C LEU A 255 26.27 12.63 -20.80
N LEU A 256 26.10 13.86 -21.31
CA LEU A 256 27.10 14.92 -21.16
C LEU A 256 27.17 15.49 -19.74
N PHE A 257 26.03 15.71 -19.09
CA PHE A 257 26.00 16.45 -17.83
C PHE A 257 25.10 15.83 -16.77
N ILE A 258 23.83 15.52 -17.07
CA ILE A 258 22.87 15.14 -16.02
C ILE A 258 23.25 13.81 -15.36
N GLY A 259 23.73 12.85 -16.14
CA GLY A 259 24.19 11.55 -15.69
C GLY A 259 25.36 11.66 -14.71
N PRO A 260 26.50 12.27 -15.11
CA PRO A 260 27.62 12.49 -14.20
C PRO A 260 27.26 13.31 -12.96
N ILE A 261 26.42 14.34 -13.10
CA ILE A 261 25.92 15.12 -11.95
C ILE A 261 25.10 14.25 -11.02
N GLY A 262 24.18 13.45 -11.55
CA GLY A 262 23.36 12.52 -10.77
C GLY A 262 24.20 11.48 -10.03
N PHE A 263 25.22 10.93 -10.69
CA PHE A 263 26.16 10.01 -10.06
C PHE A 263 26.91 10.67 -8.90
N GLN A 264 27.44 11.88 -9.14
CA GLN A 264 28.16 12.62 -8.11
C GLN A 264 27.26 13.02 -6.93
N LEU A 265 25.99 13.33 -7.18
CA LEU A 265 25.02 13.59 -6.11
C LEU A 265 24.79 12.35 -5.24
N GLY A 266 24.69 11.17 -5.83
CA GLY A 266 24.61 9.90 -5.10
C GLY A 266 25.84 9.67 -4.23
N THR A 267 27.03 9.81 -4.82
CA THR A 267 28.31 9.66 -4.11
C THR A 267 28.47 10.69 -2.99
N LEU A 268 28.10 11.95 -3.24
CA LEU A 268 28.16 13.03 -2.24
C LEU A 268 27.21 12.75 -1.06
N LEU A 269 25.99 12.29 -1.34
CA LEU A 269 25.03 11.91 -0.31
C LEU A 269 25.59 10.78 0.56
N THR A 270 26.12 9.74 -0.07
CA THR A 270 26.73 8.60 0.62
C THR A 270 27.92 9.03 1.47
N ASN A 271 28.85 9.81 0.90
CA ASN A 271 30.01 10.32 1.63
C ASN A 271 29.61 11.25 2.79
N GLY A 272 28.58 12.07 2.62
CA GLY A 272 28.06 12.94 3.67
C GLY A 272 27.53 12.13 4.86
N ILE A 273 26.71 11.10 4.59
CA ILE A 273 26.18 10.22 5.64
C ILE A 273 27.31 9.43 6.30
N LEU A 274 28.25 8.90 5.51
CA LEU A 274 29.38 8.14 6.04
C LEU A 274 30.39 9.00 6.81
N SER A 275 30.53 10.29 6.50
CA SER A 275 31.34 11.23 7.29
C SER A 275 30.72 11.46 8.67
N ILE A 276 29.40 11.64 8.73
CA ILE A 276 28.67 11.70 10.00
C ILE A 276 28.83 10.36 10.75
N TYR A 277 28.69 9.23 10.06
CA TYR A 277 28.90 7.92 10.64
C TYR A 277 30.34 7.70 11.15
N GLY A 278 31.35 8.20 10.44
CA GLY A 278 32.75 8.10 10.85
C GLY A 278 33.06 8.89 12.13
N THR A 279 32.33 9.97 12.39
CA THR A 279 32.48 10.78 13.61
C THR A 279 31.65 10.25 14.78
N THR A 280 30.44 9.78 14.51
CA THR A 280 29.48 9.31 15.53
C THR A 280 29.60 7.82 15.82
N GLY A 281 30.21 7.05 14.91
CA GLY A 281 30.43 5.62 15.01
C GLY A 281 29.16 4.81 15.22
N TRP A 282 29.27 3.74 15.99
CA TRP A 282 28.18 2.84 16.36
C TRP A 282 26.99 3.54 17.05
N ILE A 283 27.20 4.72 17.66
CA ILE A 283 26.14 5.50 18.29
C ILE A 283 25.09 5.94 17.28
N ALA A 284 25.50 6.25 16.04
CA ALA A 284 24.60 6.63 14.95
C ALA A 284 23.55 5.55 14.67
N VAL A 285 23.94 4.27 14.72
CA VAL A 285 23.04 3.13 14.47
C VAL A 285 21.95 3.08 15.52
N GLY A 286 22.33 3.24 16.80
CA GLY A 286 21.39 3.30 17.91
C GLY A 286 20.43 4.49 17.83
N LEU A 287 20.95 5.68 17.58
CA LEU A 287 20.13 6.90 17.47
C LEU A 287 19.18 6.84 16.28
N LEU A 288 19.65 6.35 15.13
CA LEU A 288 18.81 6.15 13.96
C LEU A 288 17.72 5.11 14.26
N ALA A 289 18.06 3.97 14.85
CA ALA A 289 17.10 2.94 15.23
C ALA A 289 16.03 3.48 16.17
N ALA A 290 16.41 4.27 17.18
CA ALA A 290 15.48 4.93 18.10
C ALA A 290 14.56 5.95 17.40
N GLY A 291 15.03 6.59 16.33
CA GLY A 291 14.26 7.52 15.51
C GLY A 291 13.34 6.85 14.48
N LEU A 292 13.62 5.61 14.08
CA LEU A 292 12.89 4.90 13.03
C LEU A 292 11.38 4.76 13.27
N PRO A 293 10.86 4.49 14.49
CA PRO A 293 9.42 4.50 14.74
C PRO A 293 8.72 5.78 14.26
N PHE A 294 9.35 6.93 14.46
CA PHE A 294 8.80 8.23 14.03
C PHE A 294 9.02 8.49 12.53
N MET A 295 10.16 8.07 11.99
CA MET A 295 10.44 8.17 10.55
C MET A 295 9.54 7.26 9.71
N ILE A 296 9.12 6.11 10.24
CA ILE A 296 8.20 5.19 9.56
C ILE A 296 6.77 5.71 9.65
N ALA A 297 6.37 6.26 10.80
CA ALA A 297 5.08 6.93 10.97
C ALA A 297 4.85 8.08 9.98
N THR A 298 5.93 8.71 9.53
CA THR A 298 5.90 9.86 8.60
C THR A 298 6.36 9.50 7.18
N GLY A 299 6.79 8.26 6.94
CA GLY A 299 7.37 7.82 5.66
C GLY A 299 8.78 8.35 5.35
N MET A 300 9.39 9.13 6.25
CA MET A 300 10.71 9.74 6.08
C MET A 300 11.87 8.74 5.95
N HIS A 301 11.73 7.51 6.46
CA HIS A 301 12.74 6.46 6.31
C HIS A 301 13.06 6.14 4.85
N LYS A 302 12.11 6.31 3.92
CA LYS A 302 12.31 6.12 2.47
C LYS A 302 13.33 7.10 1.88
N ALA A 303 13.59 8.23 2.54
CA ALA A 303 14.61 9.17 2.11
C ALA A 303 16.04 8.62 2.25
N LEU A 304 16.24 7.57 3.07
CA LEU A 304 17.53 6.88 3.24
C LEU A 304 17.73 5.74 2.23
N THR A 305 16.70 5.36 1.47
CA THR A 305 16.78 4.30 0.46
C THR A 305 17.84 4.58 -0.63
N PRO A 306 17.92 5.80 -1.23
CA PRO A 306 18.99 6.12 -2.20
C PRO A 306 20.39 5.94 -1.63
N TYR A 307 20.60 6.34 -0.37
CA TYR A 307 21.87 6.16 0.33
C TYR A 307 22.20 4.68 0.50
N ALA A 308 21.25 3.88 0.99
CA ALA A 308 21.48 2.47 1.23
C ALA A 308 21.86 1.73 -0.06
N ILE A 309 21.11 1.98 -1.15
CA ILE A 309 21.38 1.39 -2.48
C ILE A 309 22.78 1.78 -2.96
N ASN A 310 23.13 3.06 -2.89
CA ASN A 310 24.43 3.55 -3.34
C ASN A 310 25.56 2.98 -2.46
N SER A 311 25.38 2.91 -1.13
CA SER A 311 26.36 2.30 -0.22
C SER A 311 26.62 0.83 -0.56
N VAL A 312 25.60 0.00 -0.75
CA VAL A 312 25.79 -1.41 -1.14
C VAL A 312 26.45 -1.52 -2.52
N THR A 313 26.07 -0.66 -3.47
CA THR A 313 26.62 -0.72 -4.84
C THR A 313 28.08 -0.28 -4.89
N SER A 314 28.44 0.80 -4.19
CA SER A 314 29.77 1.41 -4.25
C SER A 314 30.75 0.82 -3.24
N LEU A 315 30.29 0.33 -2.09
CA LEU A 315 31.13 -0.19 -1.01
C LEU A 315 30.92 -1.69 -0.76
N GLY A 316 29.96 -2.33 -1.43
CA GLY A 316 29.58 -3.73 -1.19
C GLY A 316 28.72 -3.95 0.06
N LYS A 317 28.55 -2.93 0.91
CA LYS A 317 27.88 -3.05 2.20
C LYS A 317 27.24 -1.75 2.68
N GLU A 318 26.30 -1.86 3.62
CA GLU A 318 25.65 -0.74 4.31
C GLU A 318 25.63 -1.01 5.82
N MET A 319 26.15 -0.06 6.61
CA MET A 319 26.52 -0.25 8.02
C MET A 319 25.66 0.55 9.02
N LEU A 320 24.70 1.35 8.53
CA LEU A 320 23.95 2.31 9.33
C LEU A 320 22.44 2.05 9.28
N PHE A 321 21.85 2.07 8.10
CA PHE A 321 20.41 2.03 7.90
C PHE A 321 19.81 0.62 8.02
N LEU A 322 20.40 -0.39 7.40
CA LEU A 322 19.94 -1.78 7.45
C LEU A 322 20.06 -2.38 8.86
N PRO A 323 21.19 -2.21 9.60
CA PRO A 323 21.25 -2.67 10.98
C PRO A 323 20.24 -1.94 11.88
N ALA A 324 20.03 -0.63 11.68
CA ALA A 324 19.02 0.12 12.43
C ALA A 324 17.59 -0.38 12.15
N LEU A 325 17.25 -0.68 10.88
CA LEU A 325 15.97 -1.26 10.50
C LEU A 325 15.76 -2.66 11.10
N LEU A 326 16.82 -3.48 11.20
CA LEU A 326 16.75 -4.78 11.87
C LEU A 326 16.34 -4.61 13.33
N ALA A 327 17.02 -3.72 14.07
CA ALA A 327 16.67 -3.43 15.46
C ALA A 327 15.22 -2.96 15.61
N HIS A 328 14.77 -2.07 14.72
CA HIS A 328 13.39 -1.56 14.73
C HIS A 328 12.34 -2.64 14.45
N ASN A 329 12.50 -3.41 13.37
CA ASN A 329 11.52 -4.45 13.00
C ASN A 329 11.38 -5.51 14.09
N MET A 330 12.50 -5.94 14.67
CA MET A 330 12.52 -6.91 15.77
C MET A 330 11.90 -6.33 17.04
N SER A 331 12.20 -5.07 17.35
CA SER A 331 11.61 -4.39 18.51
C SER A 331 10.10 -4.24 18.39
N GLN A 332 9.59 -3.88 17.21
CA GLN A 332 8.14 -3.81 16.92
C GLN A 332 7.47 -5.18 17.05
N SER A 333 8.08 -6.23 16.49
CA SER A 333 7.56 -7.60 16.56
C SER A 333 7.46 -8.09 18.01
N ALA A 334 8.55 -7.98 18.78
CA ALA A 334 8.58 -8.39 20.17
C ALA A 334 7.64 -7.61 21.07
N ALA A 335 7.48 -6.30 20.84
CA ALA A 335 6.51 -5.49 21.57
C ALA A 335 5.07 -5.99 21.31
N CYS A 336 4.73 -6.30 20.05
CA CYS A 336 3.43 -6.85 19.72
C CYS A 336 3.19 -8.22 20.37
N PHE A 337 4.17 -9.13 20.36
CA PHE A 337 4.04 -10.42 21.05
C PHE A 337 3.92 -10.28 22.57
N ALA A 338 4.64 -9.32 23.18
CA ALA A 338 4.48 -9.02 24.60
C ALA A 338 3.07 -8.51 24.94
N VAL A 339 2.51 -7.63 24.10
CA VAL A 339 1.11 -7.18 24.22
C VAL A 339 0.16 -8.36 24.06
N ALA A 340 0.33 -9.20 23.05
CA ALA A 340 -0.54 -10.35 22.78
C ALA A 340 -0.58 -11.35 23.95
N LEU A 341 0.54 -11.54 24.67
CA LEU A 341 0.61 -12.44 25.81
C LEU A 341 0.03 -11.84 27.09
N ARG A 342 0.04 -10.52 27.25
CA ARG A 342 -0.44 -9.86 28.47
C ARG A 342 -1.84 -9.28 28.39
N THR A 343 -2.31 -8.92 27.20
CA THR A 343 -3.62 -8.33 27.03
C THR A 343 -4.72 -9.34 27.32
N LYS A 344 -5.79 -8.89 27.98
CA LYS A 344 -7.03 -9.66 28.15
C LYS A 344 -8.03 -9.44 27.02
N ASP A 345 -7.86 -8.37 26.26
CA ASP A 345 -8.69 -8.05 25.10
C ASP A 345 -8.33 -8.99 23.93
N THR A 346 -9.30 -9.80 23.51
CA THR A 346 -9.16 -10.82 22.46
C THR A 346 -8.93 -10.22 21.07
N ILE A 347 -9.54 -9.05 20.78
CA ILE A 347 -9.36 -8.31 19.51
C ILE A 347 -7.96 -7.71 19.49
N LEU A 348 -7.53 -7.09 20.58
CA LEU A 348 -6.18 -6.55 20.68
C LEU A 348 -5.13 -7.66 20.60
N LYS A 349 -5.41 -8.82 21.20
CA LYS A 349 -4.54 -10.00 21.13
C LYS A 349 -4.36 -10.49 19.69
N SER A 350 -5.44 -10.70 18.95
CA SER A 350 -5.37 -11.16 17.56
C SER A 350 -4.65 -10.12 16.68
N THR A 351 -4.97 -8.84 16.85
CA THR A 351 -4.32 -7.72 16.15
C THR A 351 -2.82 -7.67 16.45
N ALA A 352 -2.44 -7.86 17.72
CA ALA A 352 -1.05 -7.85 18.14
C ALA A 352 -0.27 -9.06 17.59
N VAL A 353 -0.87 -10.25 17.55
CA VAL A 353 -0.21 -11.42 16.92
C VAL A 353 0.01 -11.18 15.43
N ALA A 354 -1.04 -10.78 14.69
CA ALA A 354 -0.93 -10.55 13.25
C ALA A 354 0.09 -9.45 12.92
N SER A 355 0.05 -8.34 13.66
CA SER A 355 0.98 -7.23 13.49
C SER A 355 2.41 -7.59 13.89
N GLY A 356 2.57 -8.40 14.94
CA GLY A 356 3.87 -8.91 15.39
C GLY A 356 4.54 -9.81 14.35
N ILE A 357 3.76 -10.70 13.73
CA ILE A 357 4.23 -11.54 12.60
C ILE A 357 4.63 -10.64 11.42
N SER A 358 3.80 -9.66 11.06
CA SER A 358 4.10 -8.72 9.97
C SER A 358 5.46 -8.02 10.19
N ALA A 359 5.70 -7.50 11.39
CA ALA A 359 6.96 -6.85 11.75
C ALA A 359 8.15 -7.82 11.75
N LEU A 360 7.94 -9.08 12.17
CA LEU A 360 8.98 -10.12 12.14
C LEU A 360 9.49 -10.39 10.71
N PHE A 361 8.58 -10.29 9.73
CA PHE A 361 8.85 -10.43 8.31
C PHE A 361 9.18 -9.09 7.61
N GLY A 362 9.50 -8.06 8.38
CA GLY A 362 10.07 -6.81 7.86
C GLY A 362 9.06 -5.76 7.40
N ILE A 363 7.77 -5.96 7.70
CA ILE A 363 6.69 -4.99 7.46
C ILE A 363 6.20 -4.49 8.82
N SER A 364 6.74 -3.36 9.29
CA SER A 364 6.48 -2.87 10.65
C SER A 364 5.31 -1.88 10.74
N GLU A 365 4.73 -1.46 9.62
CA GLU A 365 3.62 -0.50 9.60
C GLU A 365 2.39 -1.00 10.38
N PRO A 366 1.91 -2.26 10.21
CA PRO A 366 0.78 -2.76 10.99
C PRO A 366 1.05 -2.76 12.50
N ALA A 367 2.26 -3.14 12.92
CA ALA A 367 2.68 -3.10 14.32
C ALA A 367 2.76 -1.67 14.86
N LEU A 368 3.36 -0.77 14.07
CA LEU A 368 3.57 0.61 14.45
C LEU A 368 2.23 1.34 14.64
N TYR A 369 1.34 1.27 13.66
CA TYR A 369 0.04 1.97 13.71
C TYR A 369 -1.01 1.23 14.53
N GLY A 370 -1.01 -0.10 14.52
CA GLY A 370 -2.01 -0.92 15.19
C GLY A 370 -1.78 -1.05 16.69
N ILE A 371 -0.52 -1.06 17.13
CA ILE A 371 -0.19 -1.35 18.54
C ILE A 371 0.66 -0.24 19.17
N THR A 372 1.81 0.09 18.58
CA THR A 372 2.85 0.81 19.33
C THR A 372 2.59 2.32 19.43
N LEU A 373 2.24 3.01 18.34
CA LEU A 373 1.91 4.45 18.36
C LEU A 373 0.66 4.77 19.18
N GLN A 374 -0.32 3.86 19.22
CA GLN A 374 -1.55 4.05 19.98
C GLN A 374 -1.31 4.01 21.50
N ARG A 375 -0.18 3.44 21.94
CA ARG A 375 0.08 3.12 23.34
C ARG A 375 1.43 3.67 23.76
N LYS A 376 1.42 4.85 24.40
CA LYS A 376 2.62 5.58 24.82
C LYS A 376 3.66 4.73 25.56
N ARG A 377 3.23 3.81 26.43
CA ARG A 377 4.16 2.92 27.17
C ARG A 377 4.86 1.92 26.26
N VAL A 378 4.12 1.35 25.31
CA VAL A 378 4.67 0.43 24.30
C VAL A 378 5.62 1.20 23.37
N LEU A 379 5.22 2.39 22.90
CA LEU A 379 6.09 3.25 22.09
C LEU A 379 7.42 3.57 22.78
N ILE A 380 7.39 3.97 24.05
CA ILE A 380 8.61 4.24 24.82
C ILE A 380 9.46 2.98 24.95
N GLY A 381 8.84 1.84 25.23
CA GLY A 381 9.53 0.54 25.29
C GLY A 381 10.23 0.19 23.98
N VAL A 382 9.54 0.39 22.86
CA VAL A 382 10.08 0.17 21.51
C VAL A 382 11.22 1.14 21.20
N VAL A 383 11.10 2.42 21.53
CA VAL A 383 12.18 3.39 21.26
C VAL A 383 13.45 3.03 22.04
N ILE A 384 13.31 2.61 23.31
CA ILE A 384 14.43 2.18 24.15
C ILE A 384 15.04 0.88 23.62
N SER A 385 14.22 -0.10 23.23
CA SER A 385 14.74 -1.35 22.68
C SER A 385 15.38 -1.17 21.30
N CYS A 386 14.83 -0.30 20.45
CA CYS A 386 15.47 0.11 19.20
C CYS A 386 16.83 0.75 19.46
N LEU A 387 16.95 1.64 20.46
CA LEU A 387 18.23 2.24 20.84
C LEU A 387 19.24 1.16 21.24
N ILE A 388 18.89 0.29 22.19
CA ILE A 388 19.78 -0.75 22.70
C ILE A 388 20.16 -1.75 21.59
N GLY A 389 19.18 -2.21 20.82
CA GLY A 389 19.36 -3.09 19.68
C GLY A 389 20.26 -2.48 18.61
N GLY A 390 20.00 -1.23 18.22
CA GLY A 390 20.80 -0.49 17.25
C GLY A 390 22.23 -0.25 17.72
N LEU A 391 22.43 0.13 18.99
CA LEU A 391 23.77 0.26 19.57
C LEU A 391 24.51 -1.08 19.56
N SER A 392 23.83 -2.18 19.90
CA SER A 392 24.46 -3.51 19.89
C SER A 392 24.91 -3.92 18.49
N LEU A 393 24.07 -3.72 17.46
CA LEU A 393 24.40 -4.00 16.07
C LEU A 393 25.52 -3.09 15.55
N GLY A 394 25.52 -1.82 15.96
CA GLY A 394 26.58 -0.87 15.64
C GLY A 394 27.93 -1.26 16.26
N ILE A 395 27.96 -1.64 17.54
CA ILE A 395 29.19 -2.06 18.25
C ILE A 395 29.78 -3.32 17.62
N LEU A 396 28.92 -4.25 17.23
CA LEU A 396 29.33 -5.48 16.57
C LEU A 396 29.73 -5.27 15.09
N GLY A 397 29.56 -4.05 14.57
CA GLY A 397 29.95 -3.70 13.20
C GLY A 397 29.12 -4.40 12.13
N VAL A 398 27.85 -4.70 12.42
CA VAL A 398 26.98 -5.43 11.51
C VAL A 398 26.74 -4.62 10.24
N ALA A 399 26.93 -5.26 9.08
CA ALA A 399 26.75 -4.63 7.78
C ALA A 399 25.89 -5.50 6.85
N GLY A 400 24.94 -4.91 6.14
CA GLY A 400 24.12 -5.61 5.15
C GLY A 400 24.74 -5.54 3.75
N SER A 401 24.79 -6.68 3.06
CA SER A 401 25.35 -6.85 1.71
C SER A 401 24.29 -6.81 0.60
N VAL A 402 23.01 -6.86 0.97
CA VAL A 402 21.87 -6.90 0.06
C VAL A 402 20.80 -5.92 0.52
N ILE A 403 20.23 -5.17 -0.43
CA ILE A 403 19.12 -4.26 -0.16
C ILE A 403 17.80 -5.03 -0.13
N VAL A 404 17.28 -5.25 1.08
CA VAL A 404 15.89 -5.65 1.33
C VAL A 404 15.52 -5.23 2.75
N SER A 405 14.22 -5.18 3.09
CA SER A 405 13.81 -4.89 4.46
C SER A 405 14.33 -5.99 5.41
N PRO A 406 15.11 -5.67 6.44
CA PRO A 406 15.64 -6.67 7.36
C PRO A 406 14.54 -7.39 8.14
N SER A 407 14.59 -8.70 8.14
CA SER A 407 13.58 -9.59 8.74
C SER A 407 14.20 -10.94 9.06
N VAL A 408 13.44 -11.83 9.71
CA VAL A 408 13.89 -13.23 9.87
C VAL A 408 14.06 -13.92 8.51
N ALA A 409 13.18 -13.63 7.54
CA ALA A 409 13.25 -14.23 6.20
C ALA A 409 14.46 -13.75 5.38
N SER A 410 14.95 -12.54 5.66
CA SER A 410 16.05 -11.92 4.92
C SER A 410 17.30 -11.69 5.78
N ILE A 411 17.40 -12.36 6.93
CA ILE A 411 18.51 -12.17 7.88
C ILE A 411 19.86 -12.50 7.25
N SER A 412 19.87 -13.36 6.24
CA SER A 412 21.05 -13.69 5.46
C SER A 412 21.57 -12.55 4.58
N MET A 413 20.88 -11.41 4.50
CA MET A 413 21.46 -10.17 3.94
C MET A 413 22.74 -9.74 4.67
N PHE A 414 22.90 -10.14 5.92
CA PHE A 414 24.08 -9.86 6.76
C PHE A 414 25.14 -10.97 6.63
N VAL A 415 25.01 -11.87 5.67
CA VAL A 415 26.12 -12.76 5.33
C VAL A 415 27.17 -11.96 4.57
N ASP A 416 28.40 -12.05 5.05
CA ASP A 416 29.58 -11.53 4.39
C ASP A 416 30.54 -12.70 4.13
N PRO A 417 30.81 -13.05 2.86
CA PRO A 417 31.76 -14.11 2.52
C PRO A 417 33.15 -13.89 3.11
N ALA A 418 33.56 -12.63 3.30
CA ALA A 418 34.84 -12.28 3.90
C ALA A 418 34.83 -12.33 5.43
N ASN A 419 33.66 -12.29 6.07
CA ASN A 419 33.51 -12.27 7.51
C ASN A 419 32.25 -13.02 7.98
N SER A 420 32.40 -14.33 8.18
CA SER A 420 31.33 -15.20 8.68
C SER A 420 30.77 -14.77 10.06
N LYS A 421 31.51 -13.98 10.85
CA LYS A 421 31.03 -13.47 12.14
C LYS A 421 29.94 -12.40 12.00
N ASN A 422 29.89 -11.68 10.86
CA ASN A 422 28.90 -10.62 10.63
C ASN A 422 27.46 -11.15 10.75
N PHE A 423 27.22 -12.36 10.21
CA PHE A 423 25.92 -13.02 10.30
C PHE A 423 25.56 -13.40 11.75
N ILE A 424 26.52 -13.96 12.50
CA ILE A 424 26.33 -14.31 13.91
C ILE A 424 26.02 -13.05 14.73
N PHE A 425 26.74 -11.97 14.49
CA PHE A 425 26.52 -10.69 15.14
C PHE A 425 25.15 -10.08 14.83
N ALA A 426 24.67 -10.23 13.59
CA ALA A 426 23.30 -9.84 13.24
C ALA A 426 22.25 -10.64 14.02
N LEU A 427 22.45 -11.96 14.20
CA LEU A 427 21.57 -12.79 15.03
C LEU A 427 21.59 -12.36 16.50
N VAL A 428 22.76 -12.06 17.05
CA VAL A 428 22.89 -11.57 18.43
C VAL A 428 22.15 -10.25 18.61
N GLY A 429 22.36 -9.26 17.73
CA GLY A 429 21.67 -7.97 17.83
C GLY A 429 20.15 -8.05 17.59
N LEU A 430 19.71 -8.97 16.70
CA LEU A 430 18.30 -9.33 16.55
C LEU A 430 17.72 -9.86 17.87
N LEU A 431 18.40 -10.80 18.51
CA LEU A 431 17.93 -11.40 19.78
C LEU A 431 17.90 -10.37 20.91
N ILE A 432 18.90 -9.49 21.00
CA ILE A 432 18.92 -8.38 21.96
C ILE A 432 17.68 -7.50 21.74
N SER A 433 17.40 -7.11 20.50
CA SER A 433 16.24 -6.28 20.16
C SER A 433 14.92 -6.94 20.56
N LEU A 434 14.77 -8.25 20.28
CA LEU A 434 13.58 -9.02 20.67
C LEU A 434 13.42 -9.08 22.19
N ILE A 435 14.46 -9.52 22.92
CA ILE A 435 14.40 -9.75 24.36
C ILE A 435 14.15 -8.44 25.11
N VAL A 436 14.85 -7.37 24.75
CA VAL A 436 14.73 -6.06 25.42
C VAL A 436 13.35 -5.48 25.15
N SER A 437 12.88 -5.49 23.90
CA SER A 437 11.56 -4.94 23.57
C SER A 437 10.43 -5.73 24.22
N PHE A 438 10.53 -7.07 24.18
CA PHE A 438 9.58 -7.95 24.84
C PHE A 438 9.54 -7.68 26.34
N GLY A 439 10.70 -7.70 27.01
CA GLY A 439 10.80 -7.51 28.46
C GLY A 439 10.26 -6.15 28.92
N ILE A 440 10.69 -5.05 28.28
CA ILE A 440 10.21 -3.71 28.63
C ILE A 440 8.71 -3.60 28.38
N THR A 441 8.22 -4.08 27.23
CA THR A 441 6.79 -4.00 26.91
C THR A 441 5.97 -4.87 27.86
N PHE A 442 6.41 -6.09 28.17
CA PHE A 442 5.72 -7.02 29.06
C PHE A 442 5.58 -6.45 30.49
N ILE A 443 6.65 -5.83 31.01
CA ILE A 443 6.65 -5.23 32.35
C ILE A 443 5.84 -3.91 32.37
N SER A 444 6.04 -3.06 31.37
CA SER A 444 5.38 -1.74 31.30
C SER A 444 3.91 -1.83 30.88
N TRP A 445 3.50 -2.96 30.28
CA TRP A 445 2.12 -3.21 29.90
C TRP A 445 1.21 -3.10 31.12
N LYS A 446 0.18 -2.30 30.96
CA LYS A 446 -1.03 -2.44 31.76
C LYS A 446 -2.13 -2.41 30.73
N ASP A 447 -3.08 -3.32 30.85
CA ASP A 447 -4.35 -3.12 30.18
C ASP A 447 -4.78 -1.71 30.55
N ASP A 448 -5.20 -0.94 29.54
CA ASP A 448 -5.96 0.26 29.86
C ASP A 448 -7.03 -0.20 30.83
N LYS A 449 -7.13 0.49 31.99
CA LYS A 449 -8.30 0.29 32.83
C LYS A 449 -9.45 0.41 31.85
N GLN A 450 -10.23 -0.66 31.66
CA GLN A 450 -11.62 -0.46 31.30
C GLN A 450 -12.04 0.73 32.15
N GLN A 451 -12.50 1.81 31.52
CA GLN A 451 -13.33 2.73 32.28
C GLN A 451 -14.54 1.90 32.69
N THR A 452 -14.37 1.16 33.79
CA THR A 452 -15.42 0.82 34.71
C THR A 452 -15.95 2.17 35.14
N LYS A 453 -16.96 2.66 34.40
CA LYS A 453 -18.09 3.29 35.07
C LYS A 453 -18.48 2.31 36.19
N ASP A 454 -18.58 2.84 37.40
CA ASP A 454 -18.61 2.10 38.67
C ASP A 454 -19.40 0.78 38.67
N PRO A 455 -19.00 -0.18 39.53
CA PRO A 455 -19.67 -1.46 39.65
C PRO A 455 -21.07 -1.24 40.22
N ILE A 456 -22.10 -1.23 39.37
CA ILE A 456 -23.47 -1.46 39.82
C ILE A 456 -23.56 -2.93 40.17
N ASN A 457 -23.32 -3.20 41.45
CA ASN A 457 -23.92 -4.23 42.27
C ASN A 457 -24.32 -5.51 41.50
N LYS A 458 -23.39 -6.48 41.41
CA LYS A 458 -23.70 -7.86 41.07
C LYS A 458 -24.58 -8.48 42.17
N LYS A 459 -25.88 -8.24 42.06
CA LYS A 459 -26.90 -9.27 42.26
C LYS A 459 -27.47 -9.59 40.88
N ALA A 460 -26.73 -10.38 40.12
CA ALA A 460 -27.31 -11.09 38.99
C ALA A 460 -28.12 -12.23 39.57
N THR A 461 -29.43 -11.98 39.70
CA THR A 461 -30.43 -13.03 39.63
C THR A 461 -30.24 -13.71 38.27
N SER A 462 -29.85 -14.97 38.31
CA SER A 462 -29.90 -15.88 37.17
C SER A 462 -31.34 -15.98 36.68
N THR A 463 -31.63 -15.30 35.57
CA THR A 463 -32.70 -15.69 34.66
C THR A 463 -32.10 -15.73 33.27
N VAL A 464 -31.89 -16.97 32.79
CA VAL A 464 -31.62 -17.31 31.40
C VAL A 464 -32.71 -16.68 30.54
N GLY A 465 -32.41 -15.54 29.93
CA GLY A 465 -33.34 -14.81 29.07
C GLY A 465 -32.86 -14.92 27.63
N THR A 466 -33.57 -15.70 26.82
CA THR A 466 -33.42 -15.68 25.37
C THR A 466 -33.76 -14.29 24.86
N ILE A 467 -32.87 -13.70 24.05
CA ILE A 467 -33.06 -12.38 23.46
C ILE A 467 -33.46 -12.53 21.99
N ASN A 468 -34.57 -11.89 21.64
CA ASN A 468 -35.10 -11.83 20.29
C ASN A 468 -34.53 -10.63 19.55
N ILE A 469 -33.87 -10.88 18.42
CA ILE A 469 -33.33 -9.86 17.54
C ILE A 469 -34.18 -9.80 16.26
N LYS A 470 -34.75 -8.62 16.00
CA LYS A 470 -35.55 -8.36 14.80
C LYS A 470 -34.66 -8.20 13.55
N GLN A 471 -35.29 -8.22 12.38
CA GLN A 471 -34.62 -7.85 11.14
C GLN A 471 -34.18 -6.38 11.18
N PRO A 472 -32.90 -6.05 10.99
CA PRO A 472 -32.42 -4.67 11.09
C PRO A 472 -32.62 -3.87 9.80
N ILE A 473 -32.95 -4.52 8.69
CA ILE A 473 -33.15 -3.88 7.40
C ILE A 473 -34.21 -4.59 6.58
N GLU A 474 -35.07 -3.84 5.90
CA GLU A 474 -36.11 -4.41 5.05
C GLU A 474 -35.50 -5.07 3.81
N GLY A 475 -35.89 -6.31 3.52
CA GLY A 475 -35.36 -7.05 2.37
C GLY A 475 -35.52 -8.56 2.48
N LYS A 476 -34.96 -9.27 1.50
CA LYS A 476 -35.00 -10.74 1.42
C LYS A 476 -33.87 -11.34 2.27
N VAL A 477 -34.22 -12.11 3.29
CA VAL A 477 -33.25 -12.85 4.12
C VAL A 477 -32.69 -14.02 3.32
N ILE A 478 -31.36 -14.16 3.32
CA ILE A 478 -30.63 -15.29 2.73
C ILE A 478 -29.72 -15.94 3.81
N PRO A 479 -29.40 -17.24 3.67
CA PRO A 479 -28.44 -17.89 4.54
C PRO A 479 -27.05 -17.23 4.43
N LEU A 480 -26.29 -17.16 5.53
CA LEU A 480 -24.90 -16.68 5.47
C LEU A 480 -24.05 -17.47 4.46
N SER A 481 -24.30 -18.77 4.28
CA SER A 481 -23.59 -19.60 3.31
C SER A 481 -23.81 -19.22 1.84
N GLU A 482 -24.82 -18.38 1.53
CA GLU A 482 -25.07 -17.85 0.17
C GLU A 482 -24.44 -16.47 -0.05
N VAL A 483 -23.78 -15.90 0.96
CA VAL A 483 -23.08 -14.61 0.86
C VAL A 483 -21.78 -14.79 0.08
N SER A 484 -21.52 -13.90 -0.87
CA SER A 484 -20.31 -13.91 -1.73
C SER A 484 -19.05 -13.38 -1.03
N ASP A 485 -18.84 -13.75 0.23
CA ASP A 485 -17.70 -13.36 1.05
C ASP A 485 -17.30 -14.52 1.99
N ASP A 486 -16.05 -14.96 1.92
CA ASP A 486 -15.55 -16.13 2.67
C ASP A 486 -15.55 -15.90 4.19
N VAL A 487 -15.36 -14.66 4.66
CA VAL A 487 -15.28 -14.33 6.08
C VAL A 487 -16.64 -14.49 6.76
N PHE A 488 -17.72 -14.12 6.07
CA PHE A 488 -19.09 -14.24 6.57
C PHE A 488 -19.74 -15.58 6.23
N SER A 489 -19.53 -16.11 5.03
CA SER A 489 -20.15 -17.38 4.59
C SER A 489 -19.67 -18.60 5.36
N THR A 490 -18.41 -18.59 5.81
CA THR A 490 -17.83 -19.62 6.68
C THR A 490 -18.14 -19.40 8.17
N LYS A 491 -18.86 -18.32 8.52
CA LYS A 491 -19.27 -17.96 9.89
C LYS A 491 -18.09 -17.75 10.85
N VAL A 492 -16.91 -17.44 10.32
CA VAL A 492 -15.70 -17.18 11.14
C VAL A 492 -15.93 -16.00 12.08
N MET A 493 -16.61 -14.94 11.59
CA MET A 493 -16.95 -13.73 12.35
C MET A 493 -18.14 -13.88 13.31
N GLY A 494 -18.91 -14.97 13.23
CA GLY A 494 -20.09 -15.18 14.05
C GLY A 494 -21.24 -15.85 13.32
N GLU A 495 -22.23 -16.30 14.09
CA GLU A 495 -23.53 -16.76 13.57
C GLU A 495 -24.47 -15.56 13.38
N GLY A 496 -25.35 -15.62 12.38
CA GLY A 496 -26.24 -14.51 12.08
C GLY A 496 -27.05 -14.67 10.79
N ILE A 497 -27.46 -13.54 10.23
CA ILE A 497 -28.29 -13.46 9.02
C ILE A 497 -27.66 -12.53 7.98
N ALA A 498 -27.96 -12.77 6.71
CA ALA A 498 -27.72 -11.85 5.61
C ALA A 498 -29.04 -11.44 4.98
N VAL A 499 -29.14 -10.19 4.55
CA VAL A 499 -30.35 -9.62 3.95
C VAL A 499 -29.98 -8.89 2.66
N ILE A 500 -30.62 -9.25 1.56
CA ILE A 500 -30.59 -8.47 0.32
C ILE A 500 -31.58 -7.31 0.51
N PRO A 501 -31.11 -6.06 0.70
CA PRO A 501 -31.96 -4.97 1.12
C PRO A 501 -32.90 -4.51 0.00
N SER A 502 -34.11 -4.10 0.37
CA SER A 502 -35.06 -3.41 -0.51
C SER A 502 -35.08 -1.90 -0.25
N THR A 503 -34.59 -1.46 0.91
CA THR A 503 -34.44 -0.05 1.29
C THR A 503 -33.02 0.23 1.78
N GLY A 504 -32.60 1.50 1.70
CA GLY A 504 -31.26 1.94 2.10
C GLY A 504 -31.18 2.43 3.55
N GLU A 505 -31.88 1.76 4.47
CA GLU A 505 -32.00 2.23 5.86
C GLU A 505 -31.79 1.07 6.82
N LEU A 506 -30.73 1.17 7.63
CA LEU A 506 -30.40 0.22 8.69
C LEU A 506 -30.93 0.72 10.03
N TYR A 507 -31.75 -0.09 10.69
CA TYR A 507 -32.38 0.21 11.97
C TYR A 507 -31.83 -0.68 13.09
N ALA A 508 -31.86 -0.18 14.32
CA ALA A 508 -31.49 -0.95 15.50
C ALA A 508 -32.50 -2.08 15.73
N PRO A 509 -32.09 -3.36 15.66
CA PRO A 509 -33.03 -4.48 15.83
C PRO A 509 -33.46 -4.68 17.29
N VAL A 510 -32.68 -4.14 18.22
CA VAL A 510 -32.90 -4.15 19.67
C VAL A 510 -32.17 -2.95 20.29
N GLY A 511 -32.56 -2.53 21.49
CA GLY A 511 -31.86 -1.44 22.19
C GLY A 511 -30.48 -1.85 22.69
N GLY A 512 -29.52 -0.92 22.63
CA GLY A 512 -28.13 -1.15 23.01
C GLY A 512 -27.28 0.12 22.99
N GLU A 513 -25.97 -0.05 23.14
CA GLU A 513 -24.96 1.02 23.05
C GLU A 513 -24.05 0.79 21.84
N ILE A 514 -23.84 1.83 21.04
CA ILE A 514 -22.97 1.78 19.86
C ILE A 514 -21.51 1.71 20.32
N LYS A 515 -20.82 0.60 20.04
CA LYS A 515 -19.42 0.38 20.45
C LYS A 515 -18.41 0.69 19.37
N MET A 516 -18.83 0.60 18.12
CA MET A 516 -17.96 0.83 16.97
C MET A 516 -18.77 1.45 15.84
N VAL A 517 -18.21 2.47 15.21
CA VAL A 517 -18.65 2.95 13.89
C VAL A 517 -17.40 3.01 13.04
N PHE A 518 -17.37 2.27 11.92
CA PHE A 518 -16.20 2.26 11.05
C PHE A 518 -16.05 3.61 10.35
N ASN A 519 -14.81 4.04 10.05
CA ASN A 519 -14.56 5.38 9.48
C ASN A 519 -15.26 5.64 8.13
N THR A 520 -15.62 4.58 7.41
CA THR A 520 -16.36 4.63 6.14
C THR A 520 -17.86 4.35 6.30
N ASN A 521 -18.38 4.29 7.54
CA ASN A 521 -19.79 4.11 7.91
C ASN A 521 -20.50 2.85 7.36
N HIS A 522 -19.82 1.99 6.60
CA HIS A 522 -20.38 0.74 6.08
C HIS A 522 -20.56 -0.36 7.15
N ALA A 523 -19.90 -0.22 8.32
CA ALA A 523 -19.96 -1.20 9.38
C ALA A 523 -20.13 -0.54 10.76
N LEU A 524 -20.91 -1.20 11.61
CA LEU A 524 -21.29 -0.70 12.94
C LEU A 524 -21.37 -1.85 13.94
N GLY A 525 -20.86 -1.63 15.16
CA GLY A 525 -20.97 -2.56 16.28
C GLY A 525 -21.93 -2.04 17.36
N LEU A 526 -22.87 -2.87 17.79
CA LEU A 526 -23.86 -2.61 18.83
C LEU A 526 -23.74 -3.63 19.95
N GLU A 527 -23.51 -3.18 21.18
CA GLU A 527 -23.60 -4.04 22.36
C GLU A 527 -24.98 -3.89 23.00
N ILE A 528 -25.67 -5.01 23.19
CA ILE A 528 -27.03 -5.04 23.73
C ILE A 528 -27.03 -5.55 25.18
N ALA A 529 -28.19 -5.55 25.84
CA ALA A 529 -28.31 -6.09 27.20
C ALA A 529 -27.76 -7.53 27.28
N ASN A 530 -27.14 -7.86 28.41
CA ASN A 530 -26.43 -9.13 28.67
C ASN A 530 -25.09 -9.31 27.93
N GLY A 531 -24.57 -8.28 27.25
CA GLY A 531 -23.22 -8.28 26.67
C GLY A 531 -23.13 -8.97 25.31
N ILE A 532 -24.24 -9.21 24.63
CA ILE A 532 -24.25 -9.71 23.24
C ILE A 532 -23.75 -8.59 22.32
N GLU A 533 -22.80 -8.92 21.43
CA GLU A 533 -22.21 -7.99 20.47
C GLU A 533 -22.73 -8.29 19.08
N LEU A 534 -23.38 -7.30 18.45
CA LEU A 534 -23.85 -7.36 17.08
C LEU A 534 -22.97 -6.52 16.17
N LEU A 535 -22.54 -7.12 15.07
CA LEU A 535 -21.87 -6.42 13.97
C LEU A 535 -22.82 -6.35 12.78
N PHE A 536 -23.07 -5.13 12.31
CA PHE A 536 -23.73 -4.84 11.05
C PHE A 536 -22.67 -4.51 10.00
N HIS A 537 -22.74 -5.15 8.84
CA HIS A 537 -21.87 -4.87 7.71
C HIS A 537 -22.73 -4.68 6.45
N ILE A 538 -22.73 -3.48 5.89
CA ILE A 538 -23.63 -3.07 4.81
C ILE A 538 -22.91 -3.23 3.47
N GLY A 539 -23.29 -4.26 2.72
CA GLY A 539 -22.72 -4.62 1.43
C GLY A 539 -21.34 -5.28 1.53
N ILE A 540 -20.96 -6.02 0.49
CA ILE A 540 -19.66 -6.71 0.40
C ILE A 540 -18.64 -5.77 -0.24
N ASP A 541 -17.44 -5.70 0.35
CA ASP A 541 -16.34 -4.83 -0.10
C ASP A 541 -16.64 -3.32 -0.15
N THR A 542 -17.77 -2.87 0.39
CA THR A 542 -18.21 -1.46 0.40
C THR A 542 -17.29 -0.54 1.20
N VAL A 543 -16.37 -1.08 2.01
CA VAL A 543 -15.26 -0.31 2.61
C VAL A 543 -14.46 0.45 1.55
N GLN A 544 -14.36 -0.11 0.34
CA GLN A 544 -13.65 0.47 -0.81
C GLN A 544 -14.32 1.75 -1.33
N LEU A 545 -15.62 1.95 -1.04
CA LEU A 545 -16.34 3.20 -1.35
C LEU A 545 -15.86 4.38 -0.50
N GLY A 546 -15.04 4.14 0.54
CA GLY A 546 -14.41 5.21 1.31
C GLY A 546 -15.39 6.11 2.07
N GLY A 547 -16.60 5.61 2.37
CA GLY A 547 -17.67 6.34 3.04
C GLY A 547 -18.60 7.10 2.11
N LYS A 548 -18.41 7.03 0.78
CA LYS A 548 -19.41 7.53 -0.16
C LYS A 548 -20.72 6.74 -0.01
N TYR A 549 -21.84 7.45 -0.10
CA TYR A 549 -23.19 6.90 -0.07
C TYR A 549 -23.65 6.35 1.27
N PHE A 550 -22.88 6.56 2.34
CA PHE A 550 -23.27 6.21 3.71
C PHE A 550 -23.35 7.44 4.59
N GLU A 551 -24.44 7.58 5.33
CA GLU A 551 -24.68 8.60 6.33
C GLU A 551 -24.96 7.91 7.67
N SER A 552 -24.03 8.02 8.62
CA SER A 552 -24.24 7.52 9.97
C SER A 552 -25.08 8.50 10.78
N HIS A 553 -26.15 8.01 11.40
CA HIS A 553 -27.01 8.77 12.32
C HIS A 553 -26.61 8.61 13.78
N VAL A 554 -25.59 7.80 14.06
CA VAL A 554 -25.11 7.48 15.40
C VAL A 554 -23.59 7.60 15.51
N LYS A 555 -23.11 7.75 16.74
CA LYS A 555 -21.69 7.82 17.11
C LYS A 555 -21.37 6.80 18.20
N ILE A 556 -20.08 6.49 18.34
CA ILE A 556 -19.59 5.60 19.41
C ILE A 556 -20.01 6.18 20.77
N GLY A 557 -20.64 5.34 21.59
CA GLY A 557 -21.17 5.67 22.91
C GLY A 557 -22.66 6.06 22.94
N ASP A 558 -23.31 6.22 21.79
CA ASP A 558 -24.74 6.53 21.72
C ASP A 558 -25.57 5.33 22.20
N LYS A 559 -26.64 5.62 22.95
CA LYS A 559 -27.64 4.61 23.33
C LYS A 559 -28.82 4.67 22.37
N VAL A 560 -29.12 3.54 21.74
CA VAL A 560 -30.21 3.39 20.78
C VAL A 560 -31.30 2.48 21.32
N LYS A 561 -32.53 2.72 20.88
CA LYS A 561 -33.70 1.86 21.11
C LYS A 561 -34.00 1.06 19.86
N ALA A 562 -34.73 -0.05 20.02
CA ALA A 562 -35.20 -0.83 18.88
C ALA A 562 -36.03 0.06 17.94
N GLY A 563 -35.70 0.05 16.64
CA GLY A 563 -36.33 0.88 15.62
C GLY A 563 -35.68 2.24 15.37
N ASP A 564 -34.61 2.60 16.10
CA ASP A 564 -33.86 3.82 15.80
C ASP A 564 -33.05 3.66 14.50
N LEU A 565 -33.03 4.69 13.66
CA LEU A 565 -32.23 4.71 12.43
C LEU A 565 -30.74 4.80 12.77
N LEU A 566 -29.95 3.83 12.32
CA LEU A 566 -28.51 3.75 12.57
C LEU A 566 -27.70 4.35 11.42
N VAL A 567 -27.94 3.85 10.21
CA VAL A 567 -27.21 4.24 9.01
C VAL A 567 -28.17 4.34 7.85
N LYS A 568 -28.11 5.45 7.11
CA LYS A 568 -28.77 5.61 5.83
C LYS A 568 -27.75 5.44 4.72
N PHE A 569 -28.11 4.71 3.68
CA PHE A 569 -27.24 4.48 2.55
C PHE A 569 -27.97 4.46 1.21
N ASP A 570 -27.28 4.80 0.14
CA ASP A 570 -27.88 4.85 -1.20
C ASP A 570 -27.70 3.50 -1.89
N LEU A 571 -28.71 2.63 -1.75
CA LEU A 571 -28.70 1.28 -2.30
C LEU A 571 -28.46 1.26 -3.82
N ASN A 572 -29.09 2.17 -4.56
CA ASN A 572 -28.92 2.25 -6.01
C ASN A 572 -27.48 2.60 -6.37
N LYS A 573 -26.88 3.57 -5.69
CA LYS A 573 -25.49 3.95 -5.96
C LYS A 573 -24.48 2.86 -5.57
N ILE A 574 -24.73 2.11 -4.50
CA ILE A 574 -23.88 0.96 -4.14
C ILE A 574 -23.90 -0.09 -5.26
N VAL A 575 -25.08 -0.41 -5.78
CA VAL A 575 -25.24 -1.35 -6.91
C VAL A 575 -24.66 -0.79 -8.21
N GLU A 576 -24.84 0.51 -8.48
CA GLU A 576 -24.27 1.18 -9.66
C GLU A 576 -22.74 1.16 -9.67
N GLU A 577 -22.11 1.23 -8.50
CA GLU A 577 -20.66 1.12 -8.31
C GLU A 577 -20.16 -0.33 -8.33
N GLY A 578 -21.06 -1.29 -8.56
CA GLY A 578 -20.74 -2.70 -8.75
C GLY A 578 -20.56 -3.51 -7.47
N TYR A 579 -20.96 -2.98 -6.32
CA TYR A 579 -20.86 -3.69 -5.04
C TYR A 579 -22.17 -4.42 -4.73
N ASP A 580 -22.04 -5.61 -4.13
CA ASP A 580 -23.18 -6.37 -3.60
C ASP A 580 -23.74 -5.64 -2.37
N PRO A 581 -25.02 -5.20 -2.36
CA PRO A 581 -25.61 -4.47 -1.24
C PRO A 581 -26.02 -5.37 -0.07
N THR A 582 -25.80 -6.69 -0.16
CA THR A 582 -26.16 -7.66 0.89
C THR A 582 -25.62 -7.21 2.24
N THR A 583 -26.54 -6.99 3.18
CA THR A 583 -26.24 -6.50 4.52
C THR A 583 -26.24 -7.65 5.50
N ILE A 584 -25.15 -7.78 6.25
CA ILE A 584 -24.90 -8.88 7.18
C ILE A 584 -25.08 -8.40 8.60
N THR A 585 -25.71 -9.22 9.43
CA THR A 585 -25.81 -9.02 10.88
C THR A 585 -25.37 -10.29 11.59
N VAL A 586 -24.29 -10.21 12.36
CA VAL A 586 -23.71 -11.36 13.07
C VAL A 586 -23.46 -11.07 14.54
N VAL A 587 -23.55 -12.12 15.36
CA VAL A 587 -23.14 -12.11 16.78
C VAL A 587 -21.65 -12.44 16.87
N THR A 588 -20.83 -11.48 17.27
CA THR A 588 -19.36 -11.60 17.20
C THR A 588 -18.75 -12.39 18.36
N ASN A 589 -19.46 -12.53 19.47
CA ASN A 589 -19.01 -13.23 20.68
C ASN A 589 -19.63 -14.64 20.82
N LYS A 590 -19.50 -15.44 19.76
CA LYS A 590 -20.04 -16.81 19.62
C LYS A 590 -19.64 -17.79 20.73
N ASP A 591 -18.54 -17.55 21.44
CA ASP A 591 -18.09 -18.41 22.54
C ASP A 591 -18.98 -18.30 23.79
N GLN A 592 -19.81 -17.25 23.88
CA GLN A 592 -20.68 -16.97 25.03
C GLN A 592 -22.17 -17.16 24.71
N PHE A 593 -22.54 -17.21 23.43
CA PHE A 593 -23.93 -17.21 23.00
C PHE A 593 -24.18 -18.13 21.80
N THR A 594 -25.29 -18.88 21.86
CA THR A 594 -25.81 -19.69 20.75
C THR A 594 -26.88 -18.91 20.00
N VAL A 595 -26.79 -18.87 18.67
CA VAL A 595 -27.75 -18.20 17.79
C VAL A 595 -28.59 -19.24 17.05
N LYS A 596 -29.92 -19.12 17.13
CA LYS A 596 -30.86 -19.84 16.25
C LYS A 596 -31.50 -18.84 15.29
N VAL A 597 -31.44 -19.14 14.00
CA VAL A 597 -32.07 -18.34 12.94
C VAL A 597 -33.40 -18.99 12.57
N ALA A 598 -34.46 -18.18 12.44
CA ALA A 598 -35.78 -18.66 12.03
C ALA A 598 -35.82 -19.03 10.53
N ASP A 599 -36.55 -20.10 10.16
CA ASP A 599 -36.69 -20.55 8.76
C ASP A 599 -37.50 -19.54 7.92
N SER A 600 -36.85 -18.99 6.90
CA SER A 600 -37.34 -17.88 6.07
C SER A 600 -38.31 -18.34 4.97
N LYS A 601 -39.62 -18.33 5.24
CA LYS A 601 -40.63 -18.39 4.15
C LYS A 601 -41.67 -17.28 4.10
N ALA A 602 -41.82 -16.45 5.12
CA ALA A 602 -42.52 -15.18 5.04
C ALA A 602 -42.32 -14.47 6.37
N VAL A 603 -41.45 -13.46 6.43
CA VAL A 603 -41.28 -12.66 7.64
C VAL A 603 -41.49 -11.20 7.28
N ASN A 604 -42.58 -10.63 7.78
CA ASN A 604 -42.79 -9.19 7.82
C ASN A 604 -41.76 -8.57 8.78
N ASN A 605 -41.35 -7.32 8.53
CA ASN A 605 -40.30 -6.56 9.27
C ASN A 605 -40.45 -6.47 10.81
N ASN A 606 -41.43 -7.13 11.44
CA ASN A 606 -41.72 -7.06 12.88
C ASN A 606 -41.51 -8.35 13.67
N GLU A 607 -41.21 -9.49 13.04
CA GLU A 607 -40.94 -10.75 13.77
C GLU A 607 -39.45 -10.92 14.09
N ALA A 608 -39.16 -11.68 15.15
CA ALA A 608 -37.78 -11.97 15.56
C ALA A 608 -37.16 -13.01 14.63
N LEU A 609 -36.01 -12.67 14.03
CA LEU A 609 -35.30 -13.55 13.09
C LEU A 609 -34.15 -14.32 13.73
N MET A 610 -33.56 -13.77 14.79
CA MET A 610 -32.51 -14.45 15.56
C MET A 610 -32.91 -14.55 17.02
N LEU A 611 -32.81 -15.76 17.55
CA LEU A 611 -32.93 -16.09 18.96
C LEU A 611 -31.53 -16.32 19.51
N VAL A 612 -31.07 -15.43 20.38
CA VAL A 612 -29.75 -15.53 21.01
C VAL A 612 -29.91 -15.99 22.45
N THR A 613 -29.25 -17.08 22.81
CA THR A 613 -29.30 -17.69 24.15
C THR A 613 -27.88 -17.79 24.71
N ALA A 614 -27.68 -17.48 25.98
CA ALA A 614 -26.40 -17.70 26.63
C ALA A 614 -26.04 -19.20 26.59
N VAL A 615 -24.77 -19.51 26.34
CA VAL A 615 -24.26 -20.88 26.46
C VAL A 615 -24.23 -21.20 27.96
N GLU A 616 -24.96 -22.23 28.38
CA GLU A 616 -24.81 -22.78 29.73
C GLU A 616 -23.42 -23.41 29.82
N ASN A 617 -22.60 -22.92 30.76
CA ASN A 617 -21.26 -23.46 31.04
C ASN A 617 -21.31 -24.88 31.57
#